data_AF-A0A180GYS1-F1
#
_entry.id   AF-A0A180GYS1-F1
#
_cell.length_a   1.000
_cell.length_b   1.000
_cell.length_c   1.000
_cell.angle_alpha   90.00
_cell.angle_beta   90.00
_cell.angle_gamma   90.00
#
_symmetry.space_group_name_H-M   'P 1'
#
loop_
_entity.id
_entity.type
_entity.pdbx_description
1 polymer ?
#
loop_
_entity_poly.entity_id
_entity_poly.type
_entity_poly.pdbx_seq_one_letter_code
_entity_poly.pdbx_strand_id
1 'polypeptide(L)'
;MISLVSLRPPCSISRCKRFYAAPPARPAGTRKAASPRPLIGRYTDSFPLELARVQSGRTVNLRDYESQVKLKRLSFDLKTHDGKVLPALGPNFLGPNGCSLREPFSPTFQEVVRNFRGTNIVVYVIPEGTPVPKTLTLLHEHSDHFSLQCAEPMSLPELNKEITDFLVKSARAITKEEFGEEYPYEI
;
A
#
# COMPACT_ATOMS: atom_id res chain seq x y z
N MET A 1 35.10 -12.34 -60.95
CA MET A 1 34.34 -11.51 -59.99
C MET A 1 34.11 -12.36 -58.74
N ILE A 2 35.11 -12.47 -57.88
CA ILE A 2 35.20 -11.79 -56.57
C ILE A 2 34.04 -12.18 -55.65
N SER A 3 34.35 -13.16 -54.81
CA SER A 3 33.72 -13.49 -53.54
C SER A 3 33.74 -12.28 -52.61
N LEU A 4 32.62 -11.98 -51.94
CA LEU A 4 32.64 -11.23 -50.70
C LEU A 4 31.60 -11.81 -49.72
N VAL A 5 32.16 -12.67 -48.88
CA VAL A 5 31.62 -13.10 -47.59
C VAL A 5 31.35 -11.85 -46.75
N SER A 6 30.08 -11.62 -46.39
CA SER A 6 29.72 -10.60 -45.40
C SER A 6 29.81 -11.21 -44.00
N LEU A 7 30.89 -10.85 -43.32
CA LEU A 7 31.16 -11.15 -41.92
C LEU A 7 30.17 -10.38 -41.03
N ARG A 8 29.21 -11.09 -40.44
CA ARG A 8 28.47 -10.56 -39.28
C ARG A 8 29.38 -10.61 -38.05
N PRO A 9 29.58 -9.50 -37.33
CA PRO A 9 30.33 -9.53 -36.08
C PRO A 9 29.55 -10.33 -35.02
N PRO A 10 30.21 -11.20 -34.25
CA PRO A 10 29.62 -11.82 -33.07
C PRO A 10 29.48 -10.76 -31.97
N CYS A 11 28.24 -10.35 -31.67
CA CYS A 11 27.98 -9.50 -30.51
C CYS A 11 28.07 -10.38 -29.25
N SER A 12 29.20 -10.27 -28.57
CA SER A 12 29.51 -10.88 -27.29
C SER A 12 28.45 -10.52 -26.24
N ILE A 13 27.60 -11.48 -25.87
CA ILE A 13 26.82 -11.40 -24.63
C ILE A 13 27.80 -11.69 -23.48
N SER A 14 28.52 -10.65 -23.10
CA SER A 14 29.34 -10.63 -21.90
C SER A 14 28.42 -10.71 -20.69
N ARG A 15 28.46 -11.91 -20.11
CA ARG A 15 27.95 -12.38 -18.83
C ARG A 15 28.22 -11.39 -17.68
N CYS A 16 27.36 -10.39 -17.46
CA CYS A 16 27.31 -9.67 -16.19
C CYS A 16 26.46 -10.45 -15.18
N LYS A 17 27.02 -11.54 -14.64
CA LYS A 17 26.59 -12.06 -13.33
C LYS A 17 26.99 -11.00 -12.30
N ARG A 18 26.07 -10.11 -11.92
CA ARG A 18 26.20 -9.38 -10.66
C ARG A 18 26.15 -10.42 -9.55
N PHE A 19 27.32 -10.82 -9.07
CA PHE A 19 27.46 -11.43 -7.77
C PHE A 19 26.98 -10.40 -6.75
N TYR A 20 25.71 -10.49 -6.35
CA TYR A 20 25.31 -9.95 -5.06
C TYR A 20 26.06 -10.80 -4.03
N ALA A 21 27.16 -10.27 -3.52
CA ALA A 21 27.75 -10.78 -2.29
C ALA A 21 26.64 -10.74 -1.25
N ALA A 22 26.19 -11.92 -0.80
CA ALA A 22 25.27 -12.00 0.32
C ALA A 22 25.95 -11.32 1.52
N PRO A 23 25.31 -10.33 2.17
CA PRO A 23 25.86 -9.79 3.40
C PRO A 23 25.99 -10.94 4.41
N PRO A 24 27.06 -10.96 5.24
CA PRO A 24 27.25 -12.02 6.22
C PRO A 24 26.01 -12.15 7.09
N ALA A 25 25.56 -13.39 7.29
CA ALA A 25 24.46 -13.72 8.16
C ALA A 25 24.72 -13.13 9.54
N ARG A 26 23.95 -12.11 9.93
CA ARG A 26 24.00 -11.58 11.29
C ARG A 26 23.52 -12.67 12.25
N PRO A 27 24.20 -12.89 13.39
CA PRO A 27 23.75 -13.85 14.38
C PRO A 27 22.33 -13.48 14.85
N ALA A 28 21.54 -14.51 15.18
CA ALA A 28 20.18 -14.41 15.68
C ALA A 28 20.17 -13.79 17.09
N GLY A 29 20.50 -12.51 17.19
CA GLY A 29 20.20 -11.69 18.35
C GLY A 29 18.70 -11.42 18.36
N THR A 30 18.05 -11.70 19.48
CA THR A 30 16.68 -11.31 19.77
C THR A 30 16.51 -9.83 19.46
N ARG A 31 15.90 -9.50 18.32
CA ARG A 31 15.47 -8.12 18.05
C ARG A 31 14.50 -7.78 19.17
N LYS A 32 14.90 -6.88 20.08
CA LYS A 32 13.94 -6.24 20.99
C LYS A 32 12.80 -5.73 20.12
N ALA A 33 11.58 -6.11 20.46
CA ALA A 33 10.41 -5.54 19.80
C ALA A 33 10.56 -4.02 19.84
N ALA A 34 10.45 -3.35 18.69
CA ALA A 34 10.51 -1.91 18.64
C ALA A 34 9.44 -1.37 19.61
N SER A 35 9.79 -0.39 20.43
CA SER A 35 8.84 0.27 21.31
C SER A 35 7.64 0.78 20.49
N PRO A 36 6.40 0.65 21.00
CA PRO A 36 5.22 1.13 20.30
C PRO A 36 5.39 2.61 19.95
N ARG A 37 5.18 2.97 18.68
CA ARG A 37 5.23 4.36 18.24
C ARG A 37 3.87 5.00 18.51
N PRO A 38 3.80 6.22 19.06
CA PRO A 38 2.51 6.92 19.19
C PRO A 38 1.91 7.21 17.81
N LEU A 39 0.59 7.16 17.72
CA LEU A 39 -0.17 7.65 16.57
C LEU A 39 -0.01 9.18 16.49
N ILE A 40 0.02 9.71 15.27
CA ILE A 40 0.00 11.16 15.05
C ILE A 40 -1.43 11.69 15.25
N GLY A 41 -2.43 10.93 14.81
CA GLY A 41 -3.83 11.35 14.87
C GLY A 41 -4.82 10.20 14.73
N ARG A 42 -6.04 10.43 15.22
CA ARG A 42 -7.20 9.56 15.06
C ARG A 42 -8.38 10.44 14.65
N TYR A 43 -8.96 10.14 13.51
CA TYR A 43 -10.04 10.92 12.91
C TYR A 43 -11.28 10.04 12.76
N THR A 44 -12.35 10.43 13.43
CA THR A 44 -13.64 9.72 13.45
C THR A 44 -14.74 10.46 12.71
N ASP A 45 -14.55 11.76 12.46
CA ASP A 45 -15.60 12.62 11.92
C ASP A 45 -15.38 12.90 10.43
N SER A 46 -14.19 13.37 10.06
CA SER A 46 -13.84 13.70 8.69
C SER A 46 -12.38 13.46 8.37
N PHE A 47 -12.08 13.31 7.08
CA PHE A 47 -10.71 13.25 6.57
C PHE A 47 -10.00 14.60 6.78
N PRO A 48 -8.81 14.63 7.41
CA PRO A 48 -8.14 15.87 7.77
C PRO A 48 -7.44 16.56 6.60
N LEU A 49 -7.27 15.86 5.48
CA LEU A 49 -6.60 16.33 4.28
C LEU A 49 -6.97 15.38 3.11
N GLU A 50 -6.60 15.76 1.88
CA GLU A 50 -6.82 14.92 0.71
C GLU A 50 -5.93 13.66 0.76
N LEU A 51 -6.56 12.49 0.71
CA LEU A 51 -5.88 11.20 0.76
C LEU A 51 -6.16 10.37 -0.48
N ALA A 52 -5.16 9.60 -0.91
CA ALA A 52 -5.27 8.72 -2.04
C ALA A 52 -4.84 7.28 -1.74
N ARG A 53 -5.40 6.36 -2.53
CA ARG A 53 -5.09 4.93 -2.53
C ARG A 53 -4.98 4.42 -3.95
N VAL A 54 -3.92 3.67 -4.22
CA VAL A 54 -3.78 2.90 -5.47
C VAL A 54 -4.08 1.43 -5.23
N GLN A 55 -4.80 0.81 -6.16
CA GLN A 55 -5.11 -0.61 -6.14
C GLN A 55 -5.41 -1.16 -7.55
N SER A 56 -5.52 -2.49 -7.65
CA SER A 56 -6.03 -3.16 -8.85
C SER A 56 -7.54 -3.37 -8.73
N GLY A 57 -8.30 -2.87 -9.71
CA GLY A 57 -9.76 -2.97 -9.73
C GLY A 57 -10.44 -2.04 -8.73
N ARG A 58 -11.78 -2.01 -8.79
CA ARG A 58 -12.59 -1.09 -7.97
C ARG A 58 -12.87 -1.59 -6.56
N THR A 59 -12.81 -2.90 -6.33
CA THR A 59 -13.10 -3.53 -5.04
C THR A 59 -11.84 -3.61 -4.18
N VAL A 60 -11.96 -3.23 -2.92
CA VAL A 60 -10.89 -3.39 -1.94
C VAL A 60 -10.73 -4.86 -1.56
N ASN A 61 -9.49 -5.33 -1.54
CA ASN A 61 -9.12 -6.68 -1.11
C ASN A 61 -7.91 -6.62 -0.18
N LEU A 62 -8.17 -6.33 1.10
CA LEU A 62 -7.15 -6.35 2.15
C LEU A 62 -6.67 -7.78 2.40
N ARG A 63 -5.35 -7.92 2.59
CA ARG A 63 -4.66 -9.20 2.73
C ARG A 63 -4.45 -9.52 4.22
N ASP A 64 -5.00 -10.64 4.68
CA ASP A 64 -4.73 -11.12 6.03
C ASP A 64 -3.35 -11.77 6.14
N TYR A 65 -2.70 -11.57 7.29
CA TYR A 65 -1.38 -12.09 7.58
C TYR A 65 -1.25 -13.60 7.39
N GLU A 66 -2.19 -14.39 7.92
CA GLU A 66 -2.06 -15.86 7.92
C GLU A 66 -2.11 -16.45 6.50
N SER A 67 -3.01 -15.96 5.66
CA SER A 67 -3.10 -16.39 4.26
C SER A 67 -1.88 -15.97 3.47
N GLN A 68 -1.34 -14.76 3.69
CA GLN A 68 -0.10 -14.34 3.03
C GLN A 68 1.09 -15.19 3.45
N VAL A 69 1.21 -15.54 4.74
CA VAL A 69 2.24 -16.46 5.25
C VAL A 69 2.12 -17.84 4.60
N LYS A 70 0.91 -18.41 4.51
CA LYS A 70 0.66 -19.69 3.81
C LYS A 70 1.10 -19.65 2.35
N LEU A 71 0.94 -18.49 1.69
CA LEU A 71 1.39 -18.25 0.31
C LEU A 71 2.88 -17.86 0.19
N LYS A 72 3.65 -17.90 1.29
CA LYS A 72 5.06 -17.47 1.34
C LYS A 72 5.28 -16.02 0.88
N ARG A 73 4.28 -15.17 1.12
CA ARG A 73 4.35 -13.73 0.85
C ARG A 73 4.67 -12.97 2.13
N LEU A 74 5.42 -11.88 1.99
CA LEU A 74 5.85 -11.06 3.12
C LEU A 74 4.92 -9.87 3.39
N SER A 75 4.10 -9.47 2.42
CA SER A 75 3.24 -8.29 2.51
C SER A 75 1.82 -8.67 2.88
N PHE A 76 1.27 -8.02 3.90
CA PHE A 76 -0.09 -8.15 4.41
C PHE A 76 -0.58 -6.78 4.89
N ASP A 77 -1.90 -6.62 5.03
CA ASP A 77 -2.52 -5.34 5.39
C ASP A 77 -3.08 -5.34 6.82
N LEU A 78 -3.40 -6.52 7.37
CA LEU A 78 -3.92 -6.67 8.73
C LEU A 78 -3.74 -8.08 9.29
N LYS A 79 -4.04 -8.22 10.57
CA LYS A 79 -4.17 -9.51 11.26
C LYS A 79 -5.62 -9.70 11.72
N THR A 80 -6.08 -10.94 11.64
CA THR A 80 -7.38 -11.33 12.19
C THR A 80 -7.19 -12.03 13.54
N HIS A 81 -8.15 -11.84 14.43
CA HIS A 81 -8.25 -12.50 15.72
C HIS A 81 -9.62 -13.19 15.78
N ASP A 82 -9.63 -14.52 15.94
CA ASP A 82 -10.86 -15.32 15.95
C ASP A 82 -11.79 -15.05 14.75
N GLY A 83 -11.17 -14.92 13.56
CA GLY A 83 -11.89 -14.65 12.31
C GLY A 83 -12.35 -13.19 12.11
N LYS A 84 -12.02 -12.29 13.04
CA LYS A 84 -12.42 -10.87 12.98
C LYS A 84 -11.21 -9.94 12.83
N VAL A 85 -11.42 -8.83 12.16
CA VAL A 85 -10.55 -7.65 12.23
C VAL A 85 -10.97 -6.85 13.46
N LEU A 86 -10.00 -6.42 14.26
CA LEU A 86 -10.25 -5.64 15.47
C LEU A 86 -9.84 -4.18 15.27
N PRO A 87 -10.57 -3.22 15.88
CA PRO A 87 -10.15 -1.82 15.85
C PRO A 87 -8.81 -1.66 16.58
N ALA A 88 -7.94 -0.78 16.07
CA ALA A 88 -6.73 -0.43 16.81
C ALA A 88 -7.12 0.48 17.99
N LEU A 89 -6.90 -0.02 19.21
CA LEU A 89 -7.20 0.67 20.45
C LEU A 89 -5.97 1.38 21.02
N GLY A 90 -6.22 2.50 21.70
CA GLY A 90 -5.18 3.26 22.39
C GLY A 90 -4.40 4.24 21.50
N PRO A 91 -3.33 4.83 22.05
CA PRO A 91 -2.61 5.93 21.42
C PRO A 91 -1.44 5.48 20.54
N ASN A 92 -1.18 4.18 20.41
CA ASN A 92 0.01 3.66 19.75
C ASN A 92 -0.32 2.94 18.43
N PHE A 93 0.55 3.09 17.45
CA PHE A 93 0.56 2.31 16.22
C PHE A 93 0.95 0.86 16.51
N LEU A 94 0.05 -0.07 16.18
CA LEU A 94 0.21 -1.51 16.41
C LEU A 94 0.17 -2.28 15.09
N GLY A 95 1.20 -2.08 14.27
CA GLY A 95 1.35 -2.79 13.00
C GLY A 95 0.27 -2.43 11.97
N PRO A 96 0.35 -3.00 10.76
CA PRO A 96 -0.64 -2.73 9.74
C PRO A 96 -2.00 -3.28 10.19
N ASN A 97 -3.02 -2.43 10.15
CA ASN A 97 -4.37 -2.79 10.60
C ASN A 97 -5.47 -2.20 9.69
N GLY A 98 -5.25 -2.15 8.37
CA GLY A 98 -6.27 -1.65 7.48
C GLY A 98 -5.81 -1.19 6.11
N CYS A 99 -6.61 -0.30 5.56
CA CYS A 99 -6.48 0.19 4.20
C CYS A 99 -5.52 1.38 4.13
N SER A 100 -4.34 1.16 3.55
CA SER A 100 -3.32 2.19 3.36
C SER A 100 -3.83 3.34 2.48
N LEU A 101 -3.57 4.55 2.97
CA LEU A 101 -3.86 5.84 2.36
C LEU A 101 -2.66 6.78 2.56
N ARG A 102 -2.43 7.70 1.62
CA ARG A 102 -1.35 8.71 1.69
C ARG A 102 -1.75 9.98 0.96
N GLU A 103 -1.08 11.09 1.26
CA GLU A 103 -1.21 12.32 0.49
C GLU A 103 -0.82 12.09 -0.99
N PRO A 104 -1.60 12.60 -1.97
CA PRO A 104 -1.28 12.46 -3.40
C PRO A 104 0.11 12.98 -3.79
N PHE A 105 0.51 14.13 -3.25
CA PHE A 105 1.83 14.74 -3.50
C PHE A 105 2.96 14.15 -2.64
N SER A 106 2.69 13.17 -1.78
CA SER A 106 3.75 12.52 -1.02
C SER A 106 4.76 11.87 -1.97
N PRO A 107 6.08 12.12 -1.82
CA PRO A 107 7.10 11.43 -2.61
C PRO A 107 7.00 9.91 -2.52
N THR A 108 6.60 9.40 -1.35
CA THR A 108 6.42 7.95 -1.14
C THR A 108 5.21 7.44 -1.90
N PHE A 109 4.08 8.17 -1.89
CA PHE A 109 2.90 7.74 -2.60
C PHE A 109 3.08 7.81 -4.13
N GLN A 110 3.70 8.88 -4.61
CA GLN A 110 4.10 9.05 -6.01
C GLN A 110 4.96 7.87 -6.49
N GLU A 111 5.96 7.47 -5.69
CA GLU A 111 6.76 6.29 -5.97
C GLU A 111 5.93 4.99 -5.98
N VAL A 112 5.00 4.83 -5.03
CA VAL A 112 4.10 3.68 -4.96
C VAL A 112 3.23 3.59 -6.21
N VAL A 113 2.61 4.69 -6.66
CA VAL A 113 1.76 4.72 -7.86
C VAL A 113 2.60 4.38 -9.10
N ARG A 114 3.75 5.02 -9.29
CA ARG A 114 4.67 4.78 -10.42
C ARG A 114 5.14 3.33 -10.49
N ASN A 115 5.44 2.73 -9.35
CA ASN A 115 5.88 1.34 -9.26
C ASN A 115 4.75 0.32 -9.15
N PHE A 116 3.49 0.76 -9.01
CA PHE A 116 2.35 -0.15 -8.97
C PHE A 116 2.25 -0.94 -10.28
N ARG A 117 1.98 -2.25 -10.14
CA ARG A 117 1.86 -3.20 -11.25
C ARG A 117 0.56 -3.96 -11.12
N GLY A 118 -0.06 -4.28 -12.24
CA GLY A 118 -1.34 -4.96 -12.31
C GLY A 118 -2.12 -4.51 -13.54
N THR A 119 -3.33 -5.04 -13.66
CA THR A 119 -4.31 -4.63 -14.67
C THR A 119 -5.42 -3.83 -14.00
N ASN A 120 -6.07 -2.93 -14.73
CA ASN A 120 -7.18 -2.11 -14.22
C ASN A 120 -6.79 -1.33 -12.96
N ILE A 121 -5.63 -0.68 -13.00
CA ILE A 121 -5.13 0.11 -11.88
C ILE A 121 -6.04 1.32 -11.69
N VAL A 122 -6.48 1.53 -10.45
CA VAL A 122 -7.31 2.67 -10.05
C VAL A 122 -6.60 3.38 -8.91
N VAL A 123 -6.56 4.71 -8.98
CA VAL A 123 -6.23 5.59 -7.86
C VAL A 123 -7.53 6.23 -7.38
N TYR A 124 -7.91 5.93 -6.14
CA TYR A 124 -8.98 6.65 -5.46
C TYR A 124 -8.39 7.89 -4.79
N VAL A 125 -9.01 9.05 -5.03
CA VAL A 125 -8.69 10.33 -4.39
C VAL A 125 -9.89 10.75 -3.53
N ILE A 126 -9.66 10.89 -2.23
CA ILE A 126 -10.67 11.22 -1.22
C ILE A 126 -10.44 12.67 -0.81
N PRO A 127 -11.40 13.58 -1.08
CA PRO A 127 -11.25 14.99 -0.72
C PRO A 127 -11.12 15.20 0.80
N GLU A 128 -10.41 16.26 1.18
CA GLU A 128 -10.43 16.77 2.55
C GLU A 128 -11.87 17.06 3.01
N GLY A 129 -12.15 16.85 4.30
CA GLY A 129 -13.48 17.06 4.88
C GLY A 129 -14.49 15.97 4.57
N THR A 130 -14.13 14.96 3.78
CA THR A 130 -14.99 13.80 3.53
C THR A 130 -15.38 13.13 4.86
N PRO A 131 -16.68 12.91 5.15
CA PRO A 131 -17.09 12.28 6.39
C PRO A 131 -16.58 10.83 6.50
N VAL A 132 -16.03 10.47 7.67
CA VAL A 132 -15.64 9.09 7.96
C VAL A 132 -16.91 8.31 8.36
N PRO A 133 -17.23 7.16 7.73
CA PRO A 133 -18.35 6.34 8.17
C PRO A 133 -18.17 5.90 9.63
N LYS A 134 -19.27 5.87 10.41
CA LYS A 134 -19.22 5.46 11.83
C LYS A 134 -18.70 4.04 12.07
N THR A 135 -18.76 3.18 11.04
CA THR A 135 -18.23 1.82 11.05
C THR A 135 -16.70 1.77 10.84
N LEU A 136 -16.08 2.89 10.49
CA LEU A 136 -14.66 3.03 10.16
C LEU A 136 -13.99 4.10 11.04
N THR A 137 -12.66 4.03 11.12
CA THR A 137 -11.83 5.06 11.74
C THR A 137 -10.59 5.27 10.88
N LEU A 138 -10.16 6.53 10.74
CA LEU A 138 -8.94 6.88 10.03
C LEU A 138 -7.83 7.17 11.03
N LEU A 139 -6.75 6.38 10.98
CA LEU A 139 -5.57 6.58 11.81
C LEU A 139 -4.43 7.16 11.01
N HIS A 140 -3.78 8.18 11.56
CA HIS A 140 -2.50 8.68 11.06
C HIS A 140 -1.38 7.98 11.82
N GLU A 141 -0.81 6.97 11.17
CA GLU A 141 0.09 6.01 11.81
C GLU A 141 1.48 6.61 12.04
N HIS A 142 2.10 7.11 10.97
CA HIS A 142 3.40 7.79 11.01
C HIS A 142 3.69 8.47 9.66
N SER A 143 4.57 9.47 9.66
CA SER A 143 4.98 10.18 8.43
C SER A 143 3.75 10.63 7.62
N ASP A 144 3.62 10.23 6.35
CA ASP A 144 2.51 10.50 5.44
C ASP A 144 1.51 9.34 5.34
N HIS A 145 1.62 8.34 6.23
CA HIS A 145 0.87 7.09 6.12
C HIS A 145 -0.38 7.09 7.02
N PHE A 146 -1.52 6.99 6.36
CA PHE A 146 -2.83 6.85 6.97
C PHE A 146 -3.39 5.44 6.74
N SER A 147 -4.29 5.03 7.62
CA SER A 147 -4.87 3.69 7.65
C SER A 147 -6.35 3.80 7.97
N LEU A 148 -7.20 3.46 7.01
CA LEU A 148 -8.65 3.36 7.21
C LEU A 148 -8.97 1.95 7.71
N GLN A 149 -9.51 1.88 8.93
CA GLN A 149 -9.69 0.65 9.70
C GLN A 149 -11.15 0.51 10.15
N CYS A 150 -11.53 -0.67 10.66
CA CYS A 150 -12.82 -0.83 11.32
C CYS A 150 -12.85 -0.06 12.65
N ALA A 151 -13.98 0.56 12.98
CA ALA A 151 -14.23 1.15 14.30
C ALA A 151 -14.71 0.10 15.32
N GLU A 152 -15.36 -0.97 14.84
CA GLU A 152 -15.90 -2.07 15.64
C GLU A 152 -15.46 -3.42 15.05
N PRO A 153 -15.36 -4.49 15.85
CA PRO A 153 -14.98 -5.81 15.35
C PRO A 153 -15.90 -6.31 14.23
N MET A 154 -15.32 -6.68 13.09
CA MET A 154 -16.05 -7.21 11.92
C MET A 154 -15.21 -8.23 11.15
N SER A 155 -15.83 -9.02 10.29
CA SER A 155 -15.10 -9.94 9.42
C SER A 155 -14.31 -9.18 8.34
N LEU A 156 -13.26 -9.81 7.80
CA LEU A 156 -12.49 -9.23 6.70
C LEU A 156 -13.34 -8.93 5.44
N PRO A 157 -14.27 -9.82 5.01
CA PRO A 157 -15.17 -9.50 3.90
C PRO A 157 -16.06 -8.29 4.15
N GLU A 158 -16.58 -8.14 5.37
CA GLU A 158 -17.38 -6.96 5.75
C GLU A 158 -16.54 -5.68 5.67
N LEU A 159 -15.33 -5.67 6.22
CA LEU A 159 -14.43 -4.52 6.14
C LEU A 159 -14.10 -4.15 4.68
N ASN A 160 -13.77 -5.14 3.85
CA ASN A 160 -13.50 -4.93 2.43
C ASN A 160 -14.72 -4.31 1.72
N LYS A 161 -15.93 -4.78 2.05
CA LYS A 161 -17.17 -4.23 1.50
C LYS A 161 -17.42 -2.79 1.96
N GLU A 162 -17.34 -2.52 3.26
CA GLU A 162 -17.54 -1.17 3.84
C GLU A 162 -16.59 -0.14 3.22
N ILE A 163 -15.30 -0.48 3.10
CA ILE A 163 -14.31 0.41 2.49
C ILE A 163 -14.57 0.57 0.99
N THR A 164 -14.95 -0.50 0.29
CA THR A 164 -15.29 -0.42 -1.14
C THR A 164 -16.47 0.53 -1.36
N ASP A 165 -17.55 0.36 -0.60
CA ASP A 165 -18.75 1.16 -0.71
C ASP A 165 -18.46 2.64 -0.39
N PHE A 166 -17.64 2.88 0.64
CA PHE A 166 -17.16 4.22 0.99
C PHE A 166 -16.37 4.86 -0.16
N LEU A 167 -15.36 4.17 -0.70
CA LEU A 167 -14.52 4.71 -1.79
C LEU A 167 -15.34 4.97 -3.05
N VAL A 168 -16.24 4.07 -3.42
CA VAL A 168 -17.09 4.23 -4.60
C VAL A 168 -18.03 5.44 -4.45
N LYS A 169 -18.50 5.72 -3.23
CA LYS A 169 -19.43 6.81 -2.96
C LYS A 169 -18.75 8.16 -2.80
N SER A 170 -17.60 8.19 -2.14
CA SER A 170 -17.02 9.43 -1.60
C SER A 170 -15.71 9.83 -2.27
N ALA A 171 -15.08 8.95 -3.05
CA ALA A 171 -13.80 9.22 -3.71
C ALA A 171 -13.98 9.35 -5.22
N ARG A 172 -13.10 10.13 -5.84
CA ARG A 172 -12.93 10.14 -7.29
C ARG A 172 -12.01 8.99 -7.69
N ALA A 173 -12.43 8.19 -8.66
CA ALA A 173 -11.63 7.10 -9.19
C ALA A 173 -10.97 7.54 -10.50
N ILE A 174 -9.65 7.58 -10.53
CA ILE A 174 -8.87 7.93 -11.72
C ILE A 174 -7.89 6.83 -12.10
N THR A 175 -7.48 6.85 -13.34
CA THR A 175 -6.40 6.03 -13.88
C THR A 175 -5.05 6.50 -13.37
N LYS A 176 -4.02 5.68 -13.60
CA LYS A 176 -2.65 6.01 -13.22
C LYS A 176 -2.10 7.15 -14.07
N GLU A 177 -2.54 7.25 -15.32
CA GLU A 177 -2.18 8.28 -16.28
C GLU A 177 -2.78 9.63 -15.85
N GLU A 178 -4.09 9.68 -15.61
CA GLU A 178 -4.77 10.88 -15.07
C GLU A 178 -4.14 11.33 -13.74
N PHE A 179 -3.81 10.39 -12.85
CA PHE A 179 -3.10 10.74 -11.60
C PHE A 179 -1.75 11.42 -11.87
N GLY A 180 -0.99 10.98 -12.88
CA GLY A 180 0.29 11.59 -13.24
C GLY A 180 0.16 12.98 -13.88
N GLU A 181 -0.98 13.27 -14.52
CA GLU A 181 -1.30 14.59 -15.07
C GLU A 181 -1.74 15.57 -13.98
N GLU A 182 -2.60 15.11 -13.06
CA GLU A 182 -3.19 15.94 -12.00
C GLU A 182 -2.25 16.15 -10.80
N TYR A 183 -1.40 15.17 -10.51
CA TYR A 183 -0.44 15.18 -9.41
C TYR A 183 0.98 14.98 -9.97
N PRO A 184 1.51 15.95 -10.75
CA PRO A 184 2.81 15.81 -11.38
C PRO A 184 3.91 15.69 -10.32
N TYR A 185 4.87 14.80 -10.60
CA TYR A 185 6.05 14.65 -9.76
C TYR A 185 7.13 15.64 -10.20
N GLU A 186 7.43 16.61 -9.35
CA GLU A 186 8.56 17.53 -9.54
C GLU A 186 9.84 16.90 -8.97
N ILE A 187 10.94 16.97 -9.75
CA ILE A 187 12.27 16.44 -9.41
C ILE A 187 13.08 17.51 -8.69
#